data_AF-Q8MII9-F1
#
_entry.id   AF-Q8MII9-F1
#
_cell.length_a   1.000
_cell.length_b   1.000
_cell.length_c   1.000
_cell.angle_alpha   90.00
_cell.angle_beta   90.00
_cell.angle_gamma   90.00
#
_symmetry.space_group_name_H-M   'P 1'
#
loop_
_entity.id
_entity.type
_entity.pdbx_description
1 polymer ?
#
loop_
_entity_poly.entity_id
_entity_poly.type
_entity_poly.pdbx_seq_one_letter_code
_entity_poly.pdbx_strand_id
1 'polypeptide(L)'
;ALLYDPQSSSSSNKERVVTVIAHELAHQWFGNLVTLAWWNDLWLNEGFASYVEYLGADYAEPTWNLKDLIVPNDVYRVMAVDALVTSHPLTTPADEVNTPAQISEMFDTISYSKGASVIRMLSNFLTEDLFKKGLASYLQAFAYQNTTYLNLWEHLQMAVDSQSFIILPDTGSAIMD
;
A
#
# COMPACT_ATOMS: atom_id res chain seq x y z
N ALA A 1 -15.01 -1.83 -12.62
CA ALA A 1 -16.10 -1.15 -13.35
C ALA A 1 -16.39 0.15 -12.64
N LEU A 2 -16.47 1.26 -13.36
CA LEU A 2 -16.61 2.61 -12.77
C LEU A 2 -18.07 3.07 -12.64
N LEU A 3 -18.96 2.56 -13.50
CA LEU A 3 -20.35 3.02 -13.56
C LEU A 3 -21.22 2.25 -12.56
N TYR A 4 -22.18 2.97 -11.96
CA TYR A 4 -23.18 2.46 -11.03
C TYR A 4 -24.58 2.91 -11.46
N ASP A 5 -25.53 1.98 -11.52
CA ASP A 5 -26.95 2.27 -11.77
C ASP A 5 -27.80 1.94 -10.54
N PRO A 6 -28.41 2.93 -9.87
CA PRO A 6 -29.23 2.71 -8.68
C PRO A 6 -30.41 1.74 -8.88
N GLN A 7 -30.88 1.53 -10.11
CA GLN A 7 -32.02 0.64 -10.39
C GLN A 7 -31.64 -0.83 -10.53
N SER A 8 -30.38 -1.14 -10.84
CA SER A 8 -29.95 -2.50 -11.19
C SER A 8 -28.67 -2.96 -10.49
N SER A 9 -27.85 -2.05 -9.96
CA SER A 9 -26.58 -2.34 -9.32
C SER A 9 -26.72 -2.59 -7.82
N SER A 10 -26.09 -3.65 -7.32
CA SER A 10 -26.11 -4.02 -5.91
C SER A 10 -25.27 -3.07 -5.05
N SER A 11 -25.39 -3.20 -3.72
CA SER A 11 -24.50 -2.50 -2.78
C SER A 11 -23.03 -2.89 -2.98
N SER A 12 -22.72 -4.14 -3.33
CA SER A 12 -21.34 -4.56 -3.64
C SER A 12 -20.81 -3.92 -4.92
N ASN A 13 -21.67 -3.62 -5.91
CA ASN A 13 -21.25 -2.83 -7.05
C ASN A 13 -20.91 -1.39 -6.65
N LYS A 14 -21.68 -0.79 -5.72
CA LYS A 14 -21.41 0.56 -5.22
C LYS A 14 -20.11 0.60 -4.41
N GLU A 15 -19.89 -0.38 -3.54
CA GLU A 15 -18.65 -0.58 -2.78
C GLU A 15 -17.44 -0.69 -3.72
N ARG A 16 -17.50 -1.58 -4.72
CA ARG A 16 -16.47 -1.73 -5.76
C ARG A 16 -16.14 -0.41 -6.46
N VAL A 17 -17.14 0.42 -6.75
CA VAL A 17 -16.91 1.71 -7.43
C VAL A 17 -16.17 2.68 -6.51
N VAL A 18 -16.59 2.82 -5.26
CA VAL A 18 -15.96 3.76 -4.33
C VAL A 18 -14.53 3.34 -3.95
N THR A 19 -14.28 2.04 -3.77
CA THR A 19 -12.93 1.52 -3.46
C THR A 19 -12.00 1.66 -4.66
N VAL A 20 -12.44 1.36 -5.89
CA VAL A 20 -11.63 1.59 -7.11
C VAL A 20 -11.30 3.08 -7.28
N ILE A 21 -12.27 3.98 -7.11
CA ILE A 21 -11.99 5.41 -7.23
C ILE A 21 -10.95 5.84 -6.18
N ALA A 22 -11.09 5.38 -4.94
CA ALA A 22 -10.15 5.70 -3.88
C ALA A 22 -8.73 5.18 -4.18
N HIS A 23 -8.62 3.96 -4.71
CA HIS A 23 -7.36 3.35 -5.14
C HIS A 23 -6.64 4.20 -6.20
N GLU A 24 -7.32 4.49 -7.32
CA GLU A 24 -6.72 5.23 -8.44
C GLU A 24 -6.42 6.69 -8.08
N LEU A 25 -7.21 7.29 -7.17
CA LEU A 25 -6.94 8.62 -6.65
C LEU A 25 -5.75 8.65 -5.69
N ALA A 26 -5.49 7.58 -4.93
CA ALA A 26 -4.29 7.47 -4.10
C ALA A 26 -3.01 7.55 -4.95
N HIS A 27 -3.03 6.94 -6.13
CA HIS A 27 -1.90 6.96 -7.06
C HIS A 27 -1.52 8.35 -7.57
N GLN A 28 -2.43 9.34 -7.51
CA GLN A 28 -2.09 10.71 -7.91
C GLN A 28 -0.96 11.31 -7.07
N TRP A 29 -0.77 10.82 -5.84
CA TRP A 29 0.38 11.16 -4.99
C TRP A 29 1.39 10.00 -4.93
N PHE A 30 0.94 8.80 -4.57
CA PHE A 30 1.80 7.65 -4.35
C PHE A 30 1.88 6.77 -5.60
N GLY A 31 2.87 7.01 -6.45
CA GLY A 31 3.05 6.36 -7.74
C GLY A 31 3.21 7.37 -8.88
N ASN A 32 2.44 8.46 -8.88
CA ASN A 32 2.52 9.51 -9.91
C ASN A 32 3.41 10.70 -9.48
N LEU A 33 3.13 11.33 -8.33
CA LEU A 33 3.93 12.46 -7.85
C LEU A 33 5.31 11.99 -7.38
N VAL A 34 5.37 10.88 -6.66
CA VAL A 34 6.59 10.16 -6.32
C VAL A 34 6.47 8.76 -6.91
N THR A 35 7.39 8.40 -7.79
CA THR A 35 7.34 7.14 -8.53
C THR A 35 8.48 6.22 -8.08
N LEU A 36 8.26 4.91 -8.00
CA LEU A 36 9.37 4.00 -7.72
C LEU A 36 10.37 4.00 -8.89
N ALA A 37 11.64 3.81 -8.58
CA ALA A 37 12.71 3.85 -9.58
C ALA A 37 12.64 2.67 -10.56
N TRP A 38 12.11 1.53 -10.12
CA TRP A 38 12.00 0.33 -10.94
C TRP A 38 10.84 -0.58 -10.51
N TRP A 39 10.47 -1.52 -11.38
CA TRP A 39 9.30 -2.40 -11.23
C TRP A 39 9.44 -3.43 -10.11
N ASN A 40 10.65 -3.71 -9.65
CA ASN A 40 10.88 -4.65 -8.55
C ASN A 40 10.32 -4.14 -7.20
N ASP A 41 10.07 -2.83 -7.10
CA ASP A 41 9.46 -2.18 -5.94
C ASP A 41 7.96 -1.88 -6.15
N LEU A 42 7.33 -2.43 -7.21
CA LEU A 42 5.93 -2.18 -7.56
C LEU A 42 4.97 -2.42 -6.38
N TRP A 43 5.25 -3.44 -5.56
CA TRP A 43 4.47 -3.78 -4.37
C TRP A 43 4.24 -2.57 -3.45
N LEU A 44 5.18 -1.62 -3.40
CA LEU A 44 5.04 -0.45 -2.56
C LEU A 44 3.97 0.49 -3.11
N ASN A 45 3.94 0.71 -4.42
CA ASN A 45 2.89 1.51 -5.06
C ASN A 45 1.51 0.86 -4.91
N GLU A 46 1.39 -0.37 -5.42
CA GLU A 46 0.10 -1.07 -5.50
C GLU A 46 -0.40 -1.47 -4.11
N GLY A 47 0.50 -1.93 -3.23
CA GLY A 47 0.18 -2.23 -1.84
C GLY A 47 -0.23 -0.99 -1.05
N PHE A 48 0.42 0.16 -1.27
CA PHE A 48 0.02 1.40 -0.61
C PHE A 48 -1.38 1.83 -1.04
N ALA A 49 -1.65 1.89 -2.35
CA ALA A 49 -2.97 2.22 -2.88
C ALA A 49 -4.04 1.24 -2.40
N SER A 50 -3.75 -0.07 -2.40
CA SER A 50 -4.63 -1.13 -1.90
C SER A 50 -4.91 -1.04 -0.40
N TYR A 51 -4.03 -0.42 0.40
CA TYR A 51 -4.34 -0.14 1.81
C TYR A 51 -5.22 1.11 1.95
N VAL A 52 -4.80 2.23 1.33
CA VAL A 52 -5.46 3.52 1.55
C VAL A 52 -6.77 3.68 0.78
N GLU A 53 -7.06 2.81 -0.20
CA GLU A 53 -8.37 2.76 -0.86
C GLU A 53 -9.50 2.62 0.15
N TYR A 54 -9.30 1.82 1.20
CA TYR A 54 -10.28 1.63 2.27
C TYR A 54 -10.41 2.88 3.13
N LEU A 55 -9.33 3.64 3.34
CA LEU A 55 -9.38 4.92 4.09
C LEU A 55 -10.14 5.99 3.30
N GLY A 56 -9.84 6.12 2.00
CA GLY A 56 -10.50 7.08 1.11
C GLY A 56 -11.97 6.75 0.89
N ALA A 57 -12.28 5.47 0.71
CA ALA A 57 -13.66 5.02 0.54
C ALA A 57 -14.47 5.15 1.84
N ASP A 58 -13.88 4.82 3.00
CA ASP A 58 -14.51 5.04 4.32
C ASP A 58 -14.77 6.53 4.58
N TYR A 59 -13.87 7.43 4.13
CA TYR A 59 -14.13 8.87 4.20
C TYR A 59 -15.33 9.29 3.35
N ALA A 60 -15.49 8.71 2.15
CA ALA A 60 -16.62 9.01 1.26
C ALA A 60 -17.95 8.42 1.77
N GLU A 61 -17.92 7.25 2.40
CA GLU A 61 -19.10 6.53 2.92
C GLU A 61 -18.88 6.11 4.41
N PRO A 62 -18.86 7.07 5.35
CA PRO A 62 -18.39 6.86 6.74
C PRO A 62 -19.30 5.99 7.61
N THR A 63 -20.45 5.57 7.08
CA THR A 63 -21.40 4.70 7.79
C THR A 63 -21.22 3.22 7.43
N TRP A 64 -20.33 2.90 6.48
CA TRP A 64 -20.21 1.56 5.89
C TRP A 64 -19.12 0.70 6.54
N ASN A 65 -18.27 1.27 7.41
CA ASN A 65 -17.14 0.58 8.05
C ASN A 65 -16.21 -0.10 7.02
N LEU A 66 -15.85 0.63 5.95
CA LEU A 66 -15.12 0.05 4.82
C LEU A 66 -13.70 -0.38 5.18
N LYS A 67 -13.11 0.22 6.22
CA LYS A 67 -11.79 -0.17 6.76
C LYS A 67 -11.71 -1.63 7.20
N ASP A 68 -12.84 -2.23 7.60
CA ASP A 68 -12.87 -3.62 8.06
C ASP A 68 -12.73 -4.62 6.90
N LEU A 69 -13.09 -4.20 5.68
CA LEU A 69 -13.13 -5.08 4.51
C LEU A 69 -11.74 -5.54 4.04
N ILE A 70 -10.66 -4.81 4.37
CA ILE A 70 -9.29 -5.24 4.06
C ILE A 70 -8.95 -6.60 4.67
N VAL A 71 -9.54 -6.94 5.82
CA VAL A 71 -9.26 -8.22 6.51
C VAL A 71 -9.72 -9.43 5.69
N PRO A 72 -11.01 -9.55 5.31
CA PRO A 72 -11.45 -10.64 4.44
C PRO A 72 -10.94 -10.52 3.00
N ASN A 73 -10.85 -9.30 2.45
CA ASN A 73 -10.59 -9.12 1.02
C ASN A 73 -9.11 -9.22 0.64
N ASP A 74 -8.20 -8.83 1.54
CA ASP A 74 -6.75 -8.81 1.27
C ASP A 74 -5.98 -9.71 2.22
N VAL A 75 -6.13 -9.53 3.53
CA VAL A 75 -5.31 -10.24 4.53
C VAL A 75 -5.50 -11.76 4.43
N TYR A 76 -6.74 -12.24 4.58
CA TYR A 76 -7.01 -13.68 4.49
C TYR A 76 -6.88 -14.21 3.06
N ARG A 77 -7.19 -13.37 2.05
CA ARG A 77 -7.03 -13.72 0.65
C ARG A 77 -5.57 -14.03 0.30
N VAL A 78 -4.64 -13.17 0.72
CA VAL A 78 -3.22 -13.36 0.40
C VAL A 78 -2.58 -14.44 1.24
N MET A 79 -2.99 -14.62 2.50
CA MET A 79 -2.50 -15.73 3.33
C MET A 79 -2.72 -17.10 2.68
N ALA A 80 -3.79 -17.27 1.89
CA ALA A 80 -4.05 -18.53 1.20
C ALA A 80 -2.97 -18.88 0.15
N VAL A 81 -2.38 -17.87 -0.52
CA VAL A 81 -1.31 -18.07 -1.51
C VAL A 81 0.08 -17.93 -0.90
N ASP A 82 0.25 -17.05 0.09
CA ASP A 82 1.53 -16.78 0.75
C ASP A 82 1.97 -17.90 1.70
N ALA A 83 1.03 -18.76 2.12
CA ALA A 83 1.32 -19.97 2.88
C ALA A 83 1.84 -21.14 2.02
N LEU A 84 1.95 -20.97 0.69
CA LEU A 84 2.43 -21.99 -0.24
C LEU A 84 3.94 -21.89 -0.44
N VAL A 85 4.59 -23.03 -0.67
CA VAL A 85 6.02 -23.10 -1.02
C VAL A 85 6.37 -22.42 -2.35
N THR A 86 5.34 -22.14 -3.17
CA THR A 86 5.46 -21.44 -4.45
C THR A 86 5.23 -19.92 -4.34
N SER A 87 5.04 -19.40 -3.12
CA SER A 87 5.00 -17.95 -2.90
C SER A 87 6.37 -17.31 -3.18
N HIS A 88 6.42 -15.98 -3.15
CA HIS A 88 7.64 -15.20 -3.28
C HIS A 88 7.66 -14.01 -2.31
N PRO A 89 8.84 -13.44 -2.02
CA PRO A 89 8.96 -12.20 -1.25
C PRO A 89 8.27 -11.01 -1.94
N LEU A 90 7.96 -9.96 -1.18
CA LEU A 90 7.49 -8.68 -1.75
C LEU A 90 8.57 -8.02 -2.60
N THR A 91 9.83 -8.10 -2.15
CA THR A 91 10.97 -7.53 -2.84
C THR A 91 11.60 -8.54 -3.79
N THR A 92 11.91 -8.09 -5.00
CA THR A 92 12.77 -8.81 -5.95
C THR A 92 14.02 -7.97 -6.22
N PRO A 93 15.21 -8.55 -6.41
CA PRO A 93 16.37 -7.80 -6.88
C PRO A 93 16.07 -7.10 -8.21
N ALA A 94 16.44 -5.83 -8.33
CA ALA A 94 16.12 -5.04 -9.52
C ALA A 94 16.72 -5.61 -10.82
N ASP A 95 17.89 -6.25 -10.70
CA ASP A 95 18.61 -6.92 -11.80
C ASP A 95 17.99 -8.27 -12.21
N GLU A 96 16.96 -8.75 -11.51
CA GLU A 96 16.18 -9.94 -11.91
C GLU A 96 14.94 -9.58 -12.74
N VAL A 97 14.48 -8.33 -12.69
CA VAL A 97 13.28 -7.84 -13.40
C VAL A 97 13.67 -7.03 -14.62
N ASN A 98 13.84 -7.67 -15.78
CA ASN A 98 14.41 -7.01 -16.98
C ASN A 98 13.48 -7.03 -18.20
N THR A 99 12.70 -8.08 -18.36
CA THR A 99 11.84 -8.27 -19.55
C THR A 99 10.42 -7.78 -19.28
N PRO A 100 9.65 -7.40 -20.32
CA PRO A 100 8.24 -7.03 -20.17
C PRO A 100 7.39 -8.12 -19.48
N ALA A 101 7.72 -9.40 -19.69
CA ALA A 101 7.05 -10.51 -19.03
C ALA A 101 7.32 -10.51 -17.52
N GLN A 102 8.60 -10.39 -17.11
CA GLN A 102 8.99 -10.29 -15.70
C GLN A 102 8.40 -9.04 -15.02
N ILE A 103 8.35 -7.91 -15.73
CA ILE A 103 7.69 -6.70 -15.22
C ILE A 103 6.20 -6.96 -14.98
N SER A 104 5.54 -7.66 -15.91
CA SER A 104 4.12 -8.00 -15.78
C SER A 104 3.86 -8.99 -14.63
N GLU A 105 4.81 -9.88 -14.33
CA GLU A 105 4.74 -10.82 -13.21
C GLU A 105 4.75 -10.13 -11.84
N MET A 106 5.24 -8.88 -11.74
CA MET A 106 5.19 -8.13 -10.48
C MET A 106 3.74 -7.74 -10.10
N PHE A 107 2.81 -7.72 -11.06
CA PHE A 107 1.40 -7.39 -10.83
C PHE A 107 0.60 -8.61 -10.35
N ASP A 108 0.83 -9.02 -9.10
CA ASP A 108 0.29 -10.26 -8.56
C ASP A 108 -0.44 -10.05 -7.21
N THR A 109 -0.94 -11.14 -6.59
CA THR A 109 -1.67 -11.02 -5.31
C THR A 109 -0.74 -10.68 -4.14
N ILE A 110 0.53 -11.06 -4.19
CA ILE A 110 1.53 -10.70 -3.19
C ILE A 110 1.76 -9.18 -3.21
N SER A 111 2.07 -8.58 -4.37
CA SER A 111 2.34 -7.14 -4.49
C SER A 111 1.20 -6.27 -3.98
N TYR A 112 -0.05 -6.63 -4.30
CA TYR A 112 -1.23 -5.88 -3.89
C TYR A 112 -1.63 -6.19 -2.44
N SER A 113 -2.11 -7.41 -2.18
CA SER A 113 -2.79 -7.74 -0.94
C SER A 113 -1.82 -7.94 0.23
N LYS A 114 -0.62 -8.53 0.02
CA LYS A 114 0.40 -8.62 1.07
C LYS A 114 1.04 -7.25 1.31
N GLY A 115 1.34 -6.50 0.24
CA GLY A 115 1.80 -5.11 0.33
C GLY A 115 0.88 -4.25 1.20
N ALA A 116 -0.43 -4.27 0.93
CA ALA A 116 -1.43 -3.59 1.74
C ALA A 116 -1.46 -4.06 3.20
N SER A 117 -1.38 -5.38 3.40
CA SER A 117 -1.42 -5.98 4.74
C SER A 117 -0.24 -5.54 5.61
N VAL A 118 0.99 -5.53 5.06
CA VAL A 118 2.19 -5.13 5.80
C VAL A 118 2.26 -3.62 6.01
N ILE A 119 1.82 -2.81 5.04
CA ILE A 119 1.73 -1.35 5.19
C ILE A 119 0.67 -0.97 6.24
N ARG A 120 -0.48 -1.66 6.26
CA ARG A 120 -1.47 -1.50 7.32
C ARG A 120 -0.88 -1.85 8.69
N MET A 121 -0.15 -2.96 8.80
CA MET A 121 0.53 -3.36 10.04
C MET A 121 1.50 -2.28 10.51
N LEU A 122 2.33 -1.76 9.59
CA LEU A 122 3.27 -0.67 9.82
C LEU A 122 2.59 0.60 10.33
N SER A 123 1.56 1.07 9.62
CA SER A 123 0.75 2.22 10.05
C SER A 123 0.16 2.02 11.46
N ASN A 124 -0.28 0.80 11.79
CA ASN A 124 -0.85 0.50 13.11
C ASN A 124 0.19 0.55 14.23
N PHE A 125 1.36 -0.08 14.07
CA PHE A 125 2.35 -0.09 15.15
C PHE A 125 3.08 1.26 15.30
N LEU A 126 3.17 2.06 14.23
CA LEU A 126 3.68 3.43 14.32
C LEU A 126 2.64 4.42 14.84
N THR A 127 1.36 4.06 14.82
CA THR A 127 0.19 4.96 14.83
C THR A 127 0.06 5.77 13.55
N GLU A 128 -1.20 5.99 13.14
CA GLU A 128 -1.53 6.65 11.87
C GLU A 128 -0.96 8.08 11.79
N ASP A 129 -0.93 8.82 12.90
CA ASP A 129 -0.39 10.19 12.92
C ASP A 129 1.11 10.24 12.63
N LEU A 130 1.87 9.30 13.19
CA LEU A 130 3.31 9.22 12.96
C LEU A 130 3.61 8.72 11.54
N PHE A 131 2.84 7.73 11.08
CA PHE A 131 2.91 7.21 9.71
C PHE A 131 2.63 8.33 8.68
N LYS A 132 1.58 9.14 8.89
CA LYS A 132 1.26 10.31 8.06
C LYS A 132 2.37 11.37 8.08
N LYS A 133 3.01 11.59 9.22
CA LYS A 133 4.13 12.54 9.33
C LYS A 133 5.31 12.10 8.46
N GLY A 134 5.70 10.82 8.51
CA GLY A 134 6.77 10.29 7.67
C GLY A 134 6.39 10.27 6.19
N LEU A 135 5.17 9.86 5.85
CA LEU A 135 4.64 9.93 4.48
C LEU A 135 4.67 11.35 3.89
N ALA A 136 4.22 12.35 4.65
CA ALA A 136 4.23 13.73 4.21
C ALA A 136 5.68 14.21 3.97
N SER A 137 6.61 13.83 4.83
CA SER A 137 8.03 14.13 4.67
C SER A 137 8.61 13.47 3.40
N TYR A 138 8.31 12.20 3.17
CA TYR A 138 8.72 11.45 1.98
C TYR A 138 8.17 12.06 0.69
N LEU A 139 6.87 12.32 0.62
CA LEU A 139 6.23 12.90 -0.56
C LEU A 139 6.77 14.30 -0.89
N GLN A 140 7.05 15.12 0.12
CA GLN A 140 7.62 16.45 -0.07
C GLN A 140 9.07 16.40 -0.55
N ALA A 141 9.87 15.48 -0.02
CA ALA A 141 11.27 15.34 -0.37
C ALA A 141 11.47 14.86 -1.81
N PHE A 142 10.61 13.95 -2.27
CA PHE A 142 10.77 13.27 -3.56
C PHE A 142 9.71 13.64 -4.60
N ALA A 143 8.96 14.72 -4.40
CA ALA A 143 8.01 15.21 -5.40
C ALA A 143 8.69 15.38 -6.76
N TYR A 144 8.08 14.80 -7.80
CA TYR A 144 8.57 14.77 -9.18
C TYR A 144 9.89 14.01 -9.38
N GLN A 145 10.21 13.09 -8.48
CA GLN A 145 11.42 12.27 -8.52
C GLN A 145 11.09 10.78 -8.31
N ASN A 146 12.14 9.97 -8.37
CA ASN A 146 12.07 8.53 -8.16
C ASN A 146 12.63 8.12 -6.80
N THR A 147 12.13 7.00 -6.25
CA THR A 147 12.56 6.45 -4.96
C THR A 147 12.61 4.93 -4.97
N THR A 148 13.20 4.34 -3.93
CA THR A 148 13.00 2.93 -3.56
C THR A 148 12.23 2.83 -2.25
N TYR A 149 11.82 1.63 -1.84
CA TYR A 149 11.16 1.42 -0.54
C TYR A 149 12.03 1.87 0.65
N LEU A 150 13.35 1.81 0.53
CA LEU A 150 14.28 2.27 1.57
C LEU A 150 14.13 3.76 1.87
N ASN A 151 13.81 4.58 0.86
CA ASN A 151 13.55 6.01 1.08
C ASN A 151 12.31 6.24 1.94
N LEU A 152 11.26 5.42 1.79
CA LEU A 152 10.09 5.50 2.65
C LEU A 152 10.46 5.10 4.10
N TRP A 153 11.24 4.03 4.27
CA TRP A 153 11.72 3.59 5.59
C TRP A 153 12.52 4.67 6.30
N GLU A 154 13.42 5.35 5.58
CA GLU A 154 14.20 6.46 6.11
C GLU A 154 13.30 7.59 6.64
N HIS A 155 12.31 8.02 5.87
CA HIS A 155 11.40 9.09 6.28
C HIS A 155 10.45 8.69 7.42
N LEU A 156 10.03 7.42 7.48
CA LEU A 156 9.29 6.90 8.64
C LEU A 156 10.17 6.84 9.89
N GLN A 157 11.43 6.41 9.75
CA GLN A 157 12.39 6.42 10.85
C GLN A 157 12.65 7.84 11.35
N MET A 158 12.81 8.82 10.46
CA MET A 158 12.92 10.24 10.84
C MET A 158 11.71 10.72 11.64
N ALA A 159 10.49 10.26 11.29
CA ALA A 159 9.30 10.58 12.07
C ALA A 159 9.37 9.95 13.47
N VAL A 160 9.77 8.67 13.58
CA VAL A 160 9.98 7.98 14.87
C VAL A 160 11.04 8.70 15.71
N ASP A 161 12.19 9.04 15.16
CA ASP A 161 13.28 9.68 15.89
C ASP A 161 12.96 11.11 16.35
N SER A 162 11.97 11.74 15.70
CA SER A 162 11.50 13.09 16.07
C SER A 162 10.60 13.13 17.32
N GLN A 163 10.38 11.98 17.96
CA GLN A 163 9.50 11.83 19.10
C GLN A 163 10.01 10.79 20.11
N SER A 164 9.36 10.67 21.27
CA SER A 164 9.81 9.80 22.39
C SER A 164 8.72 8.90 22.98
N PHE A 165 7.55 8.81 22.35
CA PHE A 165 6.38 8.05 22.79
C PHE A 165 6.26 6.66 22.14
N ILE A 166 6.50 6.53 20.83
CA ILE A 166 6.64 5.23 20.15
C ILE A 166 8.10 4.79 20.25
N ILE A 167 8.30 3.60 20.82
CA ILE A 167 9.60 2.94 20.93
C ILE A 167 9.51 1.64 20.15
N LEU A 168 10.33 1.52 19.11
CA LEU A 168 10.43 0.30 18.31
C LEU A 168 11.52 -0.62 18.89
N PRO A 169 11.37 -1.95 18.74
CA PRO A 169 12.40 -2.90 19.17
C PRO A 169 13.67 -2.84 18.30
N ASP A 170 13.56 -2.33 17.07
CA ASP A 170 14.66 -2.10 16.13
C ASP A 170 14.28 -0.94 15.18
N THR A 171 15.16 -0.58 14.26
CA THR A 171 14.89 0.39 13.18
C THR A 171 13.74 -0.06 12.28
N GLY A 172 13.06 0.90 11.67
CA GLY A 172 11.96 0.64 10.73
C GLY A 172 12.38 -0.28 9.58
N SER A 173 13.59 -0.13 9.03
CA SER A 173 14.05 -1.03 7.96
C SER A 173 14.31 -2.44 8.49
N ALA A 174 14.97 -2.60 9.65
CA ALA A 174 15.24 -3.92 10.23
C ALA A 174 13.98 -4.70 10.63
N ILE A 175 12.87 -4.01 10.91
CA ILE A 175 11.57 -4.63 11.18
C ILE A 175 10.87 -5.06 9.89
N MET A 176 11.08 -4.32 8.80
CA MET A 176 10.32 -4.48 7.55
C MET A 176 11.05 -5.30 6.47
N ASP A 177 12.37 -5.45 6.58
CA ASP A 177 13.23 -6.29 5.73
C ASP A 177 13.42 -7.71 6.30
#